data_AF-A0A5N5DSQ5-F1
#
_entry.id   AF-A0A5N5DSQ5-F1
#
_cell.length_a   1.000
_cell.length_b   1.000
_cell.length_c   1.000
_cell.angle_alpha   90.00
_cell.angle_beta   90.00
_cell.angle_gamma   90.00
#
_symmetry.space_group_name_H-M   'P 1'
#
loop_
_entity.id
_entity.type
_entity.pdbx_description
1 polymer ?
#
loop_
_entity_poly.entity_id
_entity_poly.type
_entity_poly.pdbx_seq_one_letter_code
_entity_poly.pdbx_strand_id
1 'polypeptide(L)'
;MAFPIPPPPKTALGYHRILSPSAGVRVSPLCLGAMNFGDAWKGFMGECDKKTTFEILDYFFENGGNFIDTANNYQGEESEEWLGEWMKARNNRDQASSPLRKLQTDYIDLLYLHWWDFSTSIPEVMQSLHHLVQSGKVTYLGVSDTPAWVVSKANQYARDHALTQFCVYQGRWSAADRDFERDIIPMVRDEGMALAPWGALGGGAFKTEDEKAKGEGRNMRPQSDNQRAVTVVLDRLAKAKGTLITSVALAYVMHKAPYVFPIVGGRKVSHLKGNIDALTLELSKDEIREIEDAVPFDVGFPSSMLFEFFGQQKWHSEMSTFDIPLVKSAGYLDTVQHVQPIKPRKIE
;
A
#
# COMPACT_ATOMS: atom_id res chain seq x y z
N MET A 1 -33.09 19.54 14.95
CA MET A 1 -32.97 18.07 14.93
C MET A 1 -31.51 17.73 14.78
N ALA A 2 -30.92 16.98 15.71
CA ALA A 2 -29.56 16.45 15.53
C ALA A 2 -29.67 15.14 14.76
N PHE A 3 -28.95 15.01 13.65
CA PHE A 3 -28.85 13.73 12.96
C PHE A 3 -28.06 12.75 13.84
N PRO A 4 -28.53 11.50 14.04
CA PRO A 4 -27.84 10.55 14.90
C PRO A 4 -26.46 10.22 14.31
N ILE A 5 -25.44 10.21 15.18
CA ILE A 5 -24.08 9.78 14.82
C ILE A 5 -24.03 8.25 14.91
N PRO A 6 -23.48 7.53 13.91
CA PRO A 6 -23.32 6.09 14.01
C PRO A 6 -22.39 5.69 15.17
N PRO A 7 -22.56 4.49 15.74
CA PRO A 7 -21.65 4.01 16.78
C PRO A 7 -20.21 3.92 16.26
N PRO A 8 -19.20 4.07 17.15
CA PRO A 8 -17.81 3.93 16.74
C PRO A 8 -17.53 2.52 16.19
N PRO A 9 -16.66 2.37 15.18
CA PRO A 9 -16.25 1.07 14.68
C PRO A 9 -15.61 0.19 15.75
N LYS A 10 -15.77 -1.13 15.61
CA LYS A 10 -15.21 -2.16 16.52
C LYS A 10 -13.69 -2.11 16.62
N THR A 11 -13.00 -1.77 15.53
CA THR A 11 -11.53 -1.70 15.49
C THR A 11 -11.07 -0.49 14.67
N ALA A 12 -9.77 -0.17 14.73
CA ALA A 12 -9.17 0.88 13.92
C ALA A 12 -9.37 0.66 12.40
N LEU A 13 -9.56 -0.58 11.96
CA LEU A 13 -9.77 -0.91 10.55
C LEU A 13 -11.08 -0.33 10.00
N GLY A 14 -12.12 -0.22 10.83
CA GLY A 14 -13.42 0.33 10.42
C GLY A 14 -13.47 1.85 10.32
N TYR A 15 -12.38 2.56 10.63
CA TYR A 15 -12.26 3.99 10.35
C TYR A 15 -11.77 4.21 8.93
N HIS A 16 -12.69 4.07 7.97
CA HIS A 16 -12.39 4.21 6.54
C HIS A 16 -11.82 5.58 6.20
N ARG A 17 -10.91 5.60 5.23
CA ARG A 17 -10.25 6.80 4.72
C ARG A 17 -10.66 7.03 3.27
N ILE A 18 -10.73 8.29 2.86
CA ILE A 18 -10.83 8.64 1.44
C ILE A 18 -9.58 8.10 0.75
N LEU A 19 -9.75 7.40 -0.38
CA LEU A 19 -8.66 6.77 -1.12
C LEU A 19 -7.60 7.81 -1.52
N SER A 20 -7.98 8.85 -2.27
CA SER A 20 -7.07 9.90 -2.69
C SER A 20 -7.79 11.22 -2.94
N PRO A 21 -7.06 12.35 -3.09
CA PRO A 21 -7.66 13.61 -3.56
C PRO A 21 -8.44 13.47 -4.88
N SER A 22 -8.03 12.56 -5.76
CA SER A 22 -8.67 12.29 -7.05
C SER A 22 -9.77 11.21 -7.00
N ALA A 23 -9.95 10.51 -5.87
CA ALA A 23 -10.96 9.45 -5.72
C ALA A 23 -11.63 9.46 -4.33
N GLY A 24 -12.91 9.83 -4.30
CA GLY A 24 -13.72 9.97 -3.08
C GLY A 24 -14.18 8.66 -2.42
N VAL A 25 -13.85 7.50 -2.99
CA VAL A 25 -14.19 6.19 -2.41
C VAL A 25 -13.54 6.03 -1.04
N ARG A 26 -14.27 5.43 -0.09
CA ARG A 26 -13.82 5.22 1.28
C ARG A 26 -13.41 3.77 1.47
N VAL A 27 -12.16 3.57 1.82
CA VAL A 27 -11.55 2.25 1.99
C VAL A 27 -10.96 2.07 3.38
N SER A 28 -10.89 0.84 3.86
CA SER A 28 -10.19 0.49 5.09
C SER A 28 -8.72 0.88 5.00
N PRO A 29 -8.09 1.31 6.10
CA PRO A 29 -6.70 1.79 6.10
C PRO A 29 -5.67 0.72 5.73
N LEU A 30 -6.07 -0.55 5.72
CA LEU A 30 -5.31 -1.68 5.19
C LEU A 30 -6.07 -2.27 4.00
N CYS A 31 -5.31 -2.73 3.01
CA CYS A 31 -5.80 -3.52 1.89
C CYS A 31 -5.47 -4.99 2.14
N LEU A 32 -6.45 -5.90 2.07
CA LEU A 32 -6.23 -7.33 2.21
C LEU A 32 -5.79 -7.92 0.86
N GLY A 33 -4.53 -8.34 0.76
CA GLY A 33 -4.01 -8.99 -0.44
C GLY A 33 -4.37 -10.47 -0.50
N ALA A 34 -5.03 -10.87 -1.58
CA ALA A 34 -5.55 -12.22 -1.82
C ALA A 34 -4.58 -13.13 -2.61
N MET A 35 -3.33 -12.70 -2.84
CA MET A 35 -2.33 -13.47 -3.58
C MET A 35 -2.10 -14.89 -3.04
N ASN A 36 -2.32 -15.10 -1.73
CA ASN A 36 -2.18 -16.41 -1.10
C ASN A 36 -3.47 -17.21 -1.00
N PHE A 37 -4.59 -16.75 -1.56
CA PHE A 37 -5.88 -17.45 -1.50
C PHE A 37 -6.01 -18.41 -2.68
N GLY A 38 -5.63 -19.66 -2.44
CA GLY A 38 -5.60 -20.69 -3.46
C GLY A 38 -4.60 -21.81 -3.12
N ASP A 39 -4.70 -22.89 -3.87
CA ASP A 39 -3.91 -24.09 -3.74
C ASP A 39 -2.82 -24.21 -4.83
N ALA A 40 -3.00 -23.53 -5.97
CA ALA A 40 -2.10 -23.66 -7.12
C ALA A 40 -0.63 -23.33 -6.83
N TRP A 41 -0.36 -22.43 -5.87
CA TRP A 41 0.99 -21.96 -5.52
C TRP A 41 1.49 -22.46 -4.16
N LYS A 42 0.87 -23.53 -3.62
CA LYS A 42 1.24 -24.16 -2.33
C LYS A 42 2.76 -24.35 -2.16
N GLY A 43 3.44 -24.80 -3.21
CA GLY A 43 4.87 -25.11 -3.18
C GLY A 43 5.78 -23.93 -2.81
N PHE A 44 5.37 -22.68 -3.07
CA PHE A 44 6.20 -21.50 -2.80
C PHE A 44 5.52 -20.44 -1.92
N MET A 45 4.19 -20.34 -1.93
CA MET A 45 3.43 -19.41 -1.08
C MET A 45 3.06 -20.00 0.28
N GLY A 46 3.11 -21.33 0.42
CA GLY A 46 2.52 -22.07 1.52
C GLY A 46 1.01 -22.24 1.34
N GLU A 47 0.45 -23.19 2.09
CA GLU A 47 -0.98 -23.51 2.03
C GLU A 47 -1.84 -22.46 2.73
N CYS A 48 -2.96 -22.12 2.10
CA CYS A 48 -4.07 -21.35 2.63
C CYS A 48 -5.33 -21.85 1.92
N ASP A 49 -5.90 -22.92 2.46
CA ASP A 49 -7.06 -23.57 1.87
C ASP A 49 -8.30 -22.65 1.84
N LYS A 50 -9.33 -23.08 1.13
CA LYS A 50 -10.56 -22.29 0.96
C LYS A 50 -11.27 -21.98 2.27
N LYS A 51 -11.25 -22.93 3.22
CA LYS A 51 -11.82 -22.73 4.55
C LYS A 51 -11.12 -21.60 5.29
N THR A 52 -9.79 -21.65 5.36
CA THR A 52 -8.94 -20.63 5.99
C THR A 52 -9.09 -19.28 5.28
N THR A 53 -9.20 -19.29 3.95
CA THR A 53 -9.47 -18.09 3.16
C THR A 53 -10.78 -17.42 3.59
N PHE A 54 -11.86 -18.19 3.71
CA PHE A 54 -13.16 -17.66 4.13
C PHE A 54 -13.11 -17.14 5.57
N GLU A 55 -12.41 -17.83 6.48
CA GLU A 55 -12.21 -17.35 7.86
C GLU A 55 -11.44 -16.02 7.91
N ILE A 56 -10.43 -15.84 7.05
CA ILE A 56 -9.69 -14.58 6.96
C ILE A 56 -10.56 -13.46 6.38
N LEU A 57 -11.33 -13.74 5.32
CA LEU A 57 -12.24 -12.78 4.69
C LEU A 57 -13.36 -12.36 5.66
N ASP A 58 -13.98 -13.32 6.35
CA ASP A 58 -15.00 -13.07 7.37
C ASP A 58 -14.41 -12.19 8.49
N TYR A 59 -13.23 -12.55 9.03
CA TYR A 59 -12.59 -11.74 10.07
C TYR A 59 -12.22 -10.33 9.60
N PHE A 60 -11.72 -10.16 8.37
CA PHE A 60 -11.41 -8.85 7.81
C PHE A 60 -12.66 -7.97 7.74
N PHE A 61 -13.73 -8.52 7.17
CA PHE A 61 -15.00 -7.83 6.99
C PHE A 61 -15.66 -7.47 8.33
N GLU A 62 -15.74 -8.41 9.27
CA GLU A 62 -16.33 -8.21 10.60
C GLU A 62 -15.60 -7.15 11.46
N ASN A 63 -14.33 -6.89 11.17
CA ASN A 63 -13.55 -5.84 11.85
C ASN A 63 -13.56 -4.50 11.09
N GLY A 64 -14.32 -4.39 10.00
CA GLY A 64 -14.52 -3.16 9.23
C GLY A 64 -13.67 -3.04 7.96
N GLY A 65 -13.03 -4.12 7.53
CA GLY A 65 -12.29 -4.18 6.27
C GLY A 65 -13.21 -4.18 5.05
N ASN A 66 -12.89 -3.38 4.03
CA ASN A 66 -13.64 -3.33 2.77
C ASN A 66 -12.75 -3.20 1.53
N PHE A 67 -11.41 -3.19 1.69
CA PHE A 67 -10.46 -3.06 0.61
C PHE A 67 -9.72 -4.38 0.42
N ILE A 68 -10.00 -5.08 -0.69
CA ILE A 68 -9.42 -6.38 -1.01
C ILE A 68 -8.75 -6.29 -2.38
N ASP A 69 -7.49 -6.71 -2.45
CA ASP A 69 -6.68 -6.76 -3.66
C ASP A 69 -6.54 -8.21 -4.15
N THR A 70 -6.77 -8.43 -5.44
CA THR A 70 -6.60 -9.71 -6.12
C THR A 70 -6.19 -9.46 -7.57
N ALA A 71 -5.83 -10.51 -8.30
CA ALA A 71 -5.54 -10.42 -9.72
C ALA A 71 -5.90 -11.72 -10.44
N ASN A 72 -6.19 -11.58 -11.73
CA ASN A 72 -6.54 -12.68 -12.63
C ASN A 72 -5.54 -13.85 -12.60
N ASN A 73 -4.24 -13.58 -12.41
CA ASN A 73 -3.20 -14.60 -12.40
C ASN A 73 -2.95 -15.22 -11.03
N TYR A 74 -3.53 -14.68 -9.95
CA TYR A 74 -3.25 -15.16 -8.60
C TYR A 74 -3.78 -16.58 -8.41
N GLN A 75 -2.88 -17.47 -7.98
CA GLN A 75 -3.18 -18.88 -7.68
C GLN A 75 -3.80 -19.61 -8.86
N GLY A 76 -3.32 -19.33 -10.09
CA GLY A 76 -3.91 -19.96 -11.27
C GLY A 76 -5.39 -19.63 -11.38
N GLU A 77 -5.75 -18.38 -11.07
CA GLU A 77 -7.09 -17.82 -11.12
C GLU A 77 -8.02 -18.16 -9.92
N GLU A 78 -7.63 -19.07 -9.02
CA GLU A 78 -8.44 -19.50 -7.87
C GLU A 78 -8.77 -18.37 -6.89
N SER A 79 -7.88 -17.38 -6.76
CA SER A 79 -8.06 -16.26 -5.82
C SER A 79 -9.33 -15.45 -6.12
N GLU A 80 -9.57 -15.14 -7.39
CA GLU A 80 -10.78 -14.44 -7.82
C GLU A 80 -12.03 -15.32 -7.65
N GLU A 81 -11.92 -16.61 -7.97
CA GLU A 81 -13.04 -17.55 -7.82
C GLU A 81 -13.50 -17.67 -6.37
N TRP A 82 -12.56 -17.87 -5.45
CA TRP A 82 -12.88 -18.05 -4.03
C TRP A 82 -13.41 -16.77 -3.39
N LEU A 83 -12.87 -15.61 -3.76
CA LEU A 83 -13.40 -14.32 -3.32
C LEU A 83 -14.83 -14.11 -3.83
N GLY A 84 -15.13 -14.54 -5.06
CA GLY A 84 -16.47 -14.48 -5.65
C GLY A 84 -17.49 -15.31 -4.91
N GLU A 85 -17.14 -16.57 -4.68
CA GLU A 85 -17.97 -17.48 -3.92
C GLU A 85 -18.22 -17.00 -2.50
N TRP A 86 -17.20 -16.43 -1.85
CA TRP A 86 -17.35 -15.84 -0.52
C TRP A 86 -18.34 -14.66 -0.54
N MET A 87 -18.18 -13.71 -1.47
CA MET A 87 -19.08 -12.55 -1.58
C MET A 87 -20.53 -12.96 -1.83
N LYS A 88 -20.74 -13.94 -2.72
CA LYS A 88 -22.06 -14.50 -2.98
C LYS A 88 -22.64 -15.20 -1.77
N ALA A 89 -21.85 -15.99 -1.04
CA ALA A 89 -22.30 -16.71 0.14
C ALA A 89 -22.63 -15.80 1.32
N ARG A 90 -22.04 -14.59 1.40
CA ARG A 90 -22.26 -13.61 2.47
C ARG A 90 -23.22 -12.48 2.10
N ASN A 91 -23.60 -12.38 0.82
CA ASN A 91 -24.43 -11.30 0.28
C ASN A 91 -23.91 -9.90 0.68
N ASN A 92 -22.59 -9.70 0.58
CA ASN A 92 -21.89 -8.48 1.01
C ASN A 92 -21.15 -7.78 -0.14
N ARG A 93 -21.52 -8.08 -1.39
CA ARG A 93 -20.89 -7.49 -2.59
C ARG A 93 -20.93 -5.97 -2.60
N ASP A 94 -22.02 -5.34 -2.15
CA ASP A 94 -22.13 -3.87 -2.06
C ASP A 94 -21.09 -3.24 -1.10
N GLN A 95 -20.38 -4.07 -0.34
CA GLN A 95 -19.37 -3.67 0.64
C GLN A 95 -17.97 -4.24 0.35
N ALA A 96 -17.79 -5.04 -0.72
CA ALA A 96 -16.51 -5.66 -1.10
C ALA A 96 -16.37 -5.76 -2.63
N SER A 97 -15.26 -5.33 -3.22
CA SER A 97 -15.03 -5.11 -4.67
C SER A 97 -14.39 -6.29 -5.45
N SER A 98 -14.59 -6.42 -6.80
CA SER A 98 -13.70 -7.06 -7.85
C SER A 98 -14.48 -7.87 -9.00
N PRO A 99 -13.98 -8.14 -10.26
CA PRO A 99 -14.72 -8.42 -11.55
C PRO A 99 -15.53 -9.71 -11.91
N LEU A 100 -16.04 -9.71 -13.16
CA LEU A 100 -17.43 -9.96 -13.56
C LEU A 100 -17.97 -11.42 -13.61
N ARG A 101 -17.15 -12.44 -13.91
CA ARG A 101 -17.66 -13.82 -14.01
C ARG A 101 -17.26 -14.70 -12.84
N LYS A 102 -15.98 -14.67 -12.48
CA LYS A 102 -15.43 -15.43 -11.36
C LYS A 102 -15.86 -14.85 -10.02
N LEU A 103 -15.92 -13.52 -9.91
CA LEU A 103 -16.36 -12.87 -8.67
C LEU A 103 -17.88 -12.65 -8.58
N GLN A 104 -18.63 -13.07 -9.60
CA GLN A 104 -20.09 -13.08 -9.63
C GLN A 104 -20.73 -11.69 -9.40
N THR A 105 -20.27 -10.67 -10.15
CA THR A 105 -20.73 -9.28 -10.05
C THR A 105 -20.75 -8.56 -11.40
N ASP A 106 -21.33 -7.36 -11.49
CA ASP A 106 -21.44 -6.58 -12.75
C ASP A 106 -20.45 -5.40 -12.89
N TYR A 107 -19.56 -5.15 -11.91
CA TYR A 107 -18.54 -4.10 -11.97
C TYR A 107 -17.31 -4.38 -11.06
N ILE A 108 -16.21 -3.68 -11.32
CA ILE A 108 -15.00 -3.55 -10.49
C ILE A 108 -14.96 -2.15 -9.89
N ASP A 109 -14.70 -2.04 -8.60
CA ASP A 109 -14.52 -0.73 -7.96
C ASP A 109 -13.20 -0.09 -8.41
N LEU A 110 -12.08 -0.81 -8.34
CA LEU A 110 -10.76 -0.32 -8.70
C LEU A 110 -10.02 -1.34 -9.58
N LEU A 111 -9.73 -0.97 -10.84
CA LEU A 111 -8.95 -1.80 -11.76
C LEU A 111 -7.50 -1.30 -11.82
N TYR A 112 -6.54 -2.15 -11.45
CA TYR A 112 -5.12 -1.86 -11.61
C TYR A 112 -4.61 -2.31 -12.98
N LEU A 113 -3.90 -1.42 -13.68
CA LEU A 113 -2.93 -1.84 -14.70
C LEU A 113 -1.72 -2.46 -13.99
N HIS A 114 -1.50 -3.76 -14.13
CA HIS A 114 -0.58 -4.54 -13.29
C HIS A 114 0.91 -4.21 -13.52
N TRP A 115 1.30 -3.96 -14.76
CA TRP A 115 2.63 -3.49 -15.15
C TRP A 115 2.56 -2.81 -16.51
N TRP A 116 3.44 -1.85 -16.76
CA TRP A 116 3.45 -1.15 -18.03
C TRP A 116 4.05 -1.98 -19.16
N ASP A 117 3.31 -2.09 -20.27
CA ASP A 117 3.79 -2.68 -21.52
C ASP A 117 4.28 -1.58 -22.47
N PHE A 118 5.59 -1.49 -22.67
CA PHE A 118 6.23 -0.51 -23.56
C PHE A 118 5.93 -0.73 -25.05
N SER A 119 5.28 -1.83 -25.43
CA SER A 119 4.79 -2.02 -26.80
C SER A 119 3.48 -1.26 -27.08
N THR A 120 2.77 -0.84 -26.03
CA THR A 120 1.50 -0.10 -26.14
C THR A 120 1.69 1.39 -25.87
N SER A 121 0.95 2.21 -26.61
CA SER A 121 1.03 3.67 -26.45
C SER A 121 0.14 4.15 -25.29
N ILE A 122 0.53 5.25 -24.64
CA ILE A 122 -0.31 5.89 -23.60
C ILE A 122 -1.74 6.19 -24.11
N PRO A 123 -1.92 6.82 -25.30
CA PRO A 123 -3.27 7.05 -25.83
C PRO A 123 -4.11 5.78 -25.93
N GLU A 124 -3.54 4.70 -26.46
CA GLU A 124 -4.23 3.42 -26.63
C GLU A 124 -4.68 2.83 -25.29
N VAL A 125 -3.77 2.80 -24.31
CA VAL A 125 -4.06 2.28 -22.96
C VAL A 125 -5.14 3.12 -22.28
N MET A 126 -4.97 4.45 -22.25
CA MET A 126 -5.90 5.32 -21.52
C MET A 126 -7.30 5.36 -22.14
N GLN A 127 -7.40 5.34 -23.48
CA GLN A 127 -8.69 5.22 -24.16
C GLN A 127 -9.39 3.88 -23.83
N SER A 128 -8.64 2.78 -23.88
CA SER A 128 -9.18 1.45 -23.58
C SER A 128 -9.67 1.33 -22.14
N LEU A 129 -8.89 1.81 -21.17
CA LEU A 129 -9.28 1.85 -19.76
C LEU A 129 -10.49 2.76 -19.54
N HIS A 130 -10.54 3.92 -20.19
CA HIS A 130 -11.68 4.83 -20.07
C HIS A 130 -12.96 4.22 -20.64
N HIS A 131 -12.91 3.46 -21.74
CA HIS A 131 -14.08 2.74 -22.24
C HIS A 131 -14.63 1.72 -21.24
N LEU A 132 -13.76 1.06 -20.47
CA LEU A 132 -14.20 0.18 -19.38
C LEU A 132 -14.94 0.96 -18.29
N VAL A 133 -14.45 2.16 -17.95
CA VAL A 133 -15.11 3.04 -16.99
C VAL A 133 -16.46 3.54 -17.51
N GLN A 134 -16.50 4.07 -18.75
CA GLN A 134 -17.75 4.54 -19.37
C GLN A 134 -18.79 3.44 -19.53
N SER A 135 -18.36 2.19 -19.72
CA SER A 135 -19.27 1.04 -19.78
C SER A 135 -19.85 0.62 -18.43
N GLY A 136 -19.45 1.25 -17.33
CA GLY A 136 -19.88 0.93 -15.96
C GLY A 136 -19.22 -0.33 -15.38
N LYS A 137 -18.30 -0.97 -16.12
CA LYS A 137 -17.59 -2.17 -15.65
C LYS A 137 -16.49 -1.87 -14.65
N VAL A 138 -16.00 -0.64 -14.61
CA VAL A 138 -14.93 -0.18 -13.73
C VAL A 138 -15.30 1.18 -13.16
N THR A 139 -15.08 1.42 -11.88
CA THR A 139 -15.37 2.74 -11.26
C THR A 139 -14.13 3.62 -11.21
N TYR A 140 -13.01 3.08 -10.73
CA TYR A 140 -11.73 3.77 -10.55
C TYR A 140 -10.59 3.02 -11.24
N LEU A 141 -9.56 3.77 -11.64
CA LEU A 141 -8.34 3.21 -12.22
C LEU A 141 -7.18 3.35 -11.24
N GLY A 142 -6.41 2.27 -11.13
CA GLY A 142 -5.12 2.22 -10.46
C GLY A 142 -4.02 1.78 -11.43
N VAL A 143 -2.77 1.97 -11.02
CA VAL A 143 -1.61 1.51 -11.78
C VAL A 143 -0.62 0.85 -10.84
N SER A 144 0.06 -0.19 -11.29
CA SER A 144 1.07 -0.91 -10.52
C SER A 144 2.39 -0.95 -11.27
N ASP A 145 3.49 -0.91 -10.52
CA ASP A 145 4.85 -1.18 -10.99
C ASP A 145 5.22 -0.49 -12.32
N THR A 146 4.77 0.76 -12.47
CA THR A 146 4.89 1.56 -13.69
C THR A 146 5.80 2.76 -13.44
N PRO A 147 6.76 3.09 -14.31
CA PRO A 147 7.67 4.22 -14.08
C PRO A 147 6.92 5.53 -13.87
N ALA A 148 7.36 6.34 -12.90
CA ALA A 148 6.70 7.60 -12.51
C ALA A 148 6.39 8.51 -13.70
N TRP A 149 7.36 8.71 -14.61
CA TRP A 149 7.19 9.58 -15.79
C TRP A 149 6.08 9.09 -16.74
N VAL A 150 5.86 7.78 -16.83
CA VAL A 150 4.79 7.19 -17.63
C VAL A 150 3.45 7.51 -16.98
N VAL A 151 3.33 7.33 -15.66
CA VAL A 151 2.09 7.62 -14.91
C VAL A 151 1.73 9.11 -15.05
N SER A 152 2.68 10.02 -14.83
CA SER A 152 2.45 11.46 -15.00
C SER A 152 1.99 11.80 -16.43
N LYS A 153 2.63 11.22 -17.45
CA LYS A 153 2.23 11.45 -18.84
C LYS A 153 0.85 10.85 -19.16
N ALA A 154 0.51 9.71 -18.58
CA ALA A 154 -0.79 9.06 -18.76
C ALA A 154 -1.93 9.85 -18.10
N ASN A 155 -1.72 10.32 -16.87
CA ASN A 155 -2.69 11.18 -16.19
C ASN A 155 -2.82 12.55 -16.86
N GLN A 156 -1.72 13.12 -17.36
CA GLN A 156 -1.78 14.35 -18.16
C GLN A 156 -2.61 14.13 -19.43
N TYR A 157 -2.33 13.06 -20.17
CA TYR A 157 -3.11 12.69 -21.35
C TYR A 157 -4.60 12.54 -21.02
N ALA A 158 -4.94 11.89 -19.90
CA ALA A 158 -6.32 11.74 -19.46
C ALA A 158 -7.00 13.08 -19.18
N ARG A 159 -6.33 14.01 -18.47
CA ARG A 159 -6.84 15.36 -18.23
C ARG A 159 -7.09 16.13 -19.54
N ASP A 160 -6.14 16.07 -20.46
CA ASP A 160 -6.22 16.79 -21.74
C ASP A 160 -7.32 16.26 -22.67
N HIS A 161 -7.74 15.01 -22.49
CA HIS A 161 -8.71 14.33 -23.35
C HIS A 161 -10.01 13.95 -22.62
N ALA A 162 -10.25 14.52 -21.42
CA ALA A 162 -11.43 14.25 -20.60
C ALA A 162 -11.66 12.75 -20.29
N LEU A 163 -10.57 12.01 -20.09
CA LEU A 163 -10.58 10.60 -19.73
C LEU A 163 -10.41 10.42 -18.20
N THR A 164 -10.71 9.21 -17.72
CA THR A 164 -10.49 8.83 -16.33
C THR A 164 -8.99 8.73 -16.02
N GLN A 165 -8.54 9.38 -14.95
CA GLN A 165 -7.15 9.31 -14.47
C GLN A 165 -6.90 8.08 -13.59
N PHE A 166 -5.63 7.70 -13.44
CA PHE A 166 -5.22 6.84 -12.33
C PHE A 166 -5.31 7.59 -11.01
N CYS A 167 -5.86 6.95 -9.98
CA CYS A 167 -6.08 7.55 -8.66
C CYS A 167 -5.30 6.89 -7.52
N VAL A 168 -4.59 5.79 -7.80
CA VAL A 168 -3.80 5.02 -6.83
C VAL A 168 -2.67 4.28 -7.52
N TYR A 169 -1.50 4.23 -6.85
CA TYR A 169 -0.32 3.53 -7.29
C TYR A 169 -0.01 2.34 -6.37
N GLN A 170 0.05 1.14 -6.93
CA GLN A 170 0.50 -0.07 -6.25
C GLN A 170 1.98 -0.35 -6.58
N GLY A 171 2.80 -0.74 -5.59
CA GLY A 171 4.19 -1.09 -5.88
C GLY A 171 5.01 -1.50 -4.66
N ARG A 172 6.25 -1.95 -4.88
CA ARG A 172 7.13 -2.43 -3.81
C ARG A 172 7.60 -1.29 -2.91
N TRP A 173 7.27 -1.36 -1.62
CA TRP A 173 7.84 -0.45 -0.63
C TRP A 173 7.89 -1.08 0.75
N SER A 174 9.06 -1.01 1.39
CA SER A 174 9.26 -1.39 2.79
C SER A 174 10.40 -0.57 3.41
N ALA A 175 10.61 -0.73 4.72
CA ALA A 175 11.78 -0.15 5.38
C ALA A 175 13.13 -0.63 4.80
N ALA A 176 13.18 -1.81 4.17
CA ALA A 176 14.40 -2.35 3.57
C ALA A 176 14.56 -2.02 2.06
N ASP A 177 13.45 -1.73 1.38
CA ASP A 177 13.40 -1.47 -0.06
C ASP A 177 12.69 -0.13 -0.31
N ARG A 178 13.49 0.93 -0.41
CA ARG A 178 13.02 2.34 -0.37
C ARG A 178 13.08 3.06 -1.72
N ASP A 179 13.35 2.37 -2.82
CA ASP A 179 13.41 2.96 -4.17
C ASP A 179 12.12 3.73 -4.53
N PHE A 180 10.99 3.27 -4.00
CA PHE A 180 9.68 3.90 -4.07
C PHE A 180 9.68 5.37 -3.65
N GLU A 181 10.56 5.75 -2.71
CA GLU A 181 10.64 7.11 -2.18
C GLU A 181 11.30 8.11 -3.15
N ARG A 182 12.04 7.64 -4.17
CA ARG A 182 12.75 8.51 -5.13
C ARG A 182 11.79 9.29 -6.01
N ASP A 183 10.92 8.59 -6.73
CA ASP A 183 10.07 9.19 -7.76
C ASP A 183 8.58 8.88 -7.59
N ILE A 184 8.21 7.75 -6.97
CA ILE A 184 6.80 7.38 -6.84
C ILE A 184 6.10 8.28 -5.83
N ILE A 185 6.65 8.45 -4.62
CA ILE A 185 6.04 9.33 -3.60
C ILE A 185 5.87 10.77 -4.10
N PRO A 186 6.91 11.42 -4.70
CA PRO A 186 6.73 12.74 -5.29
C PRO A 186 5.68 12.77 -6.41
N MET A 187 5.69 11.78 -7.31
CA MET A 187 4.72 11.72 -8.42
C MET A 187 3.28 11.59 -7.92
N VAL A 188 2.99 10.67 -7.01
CA VAL A 188 1.60 10.50 -6.54
C VAL A 188 1.10 11.71 -5.75
N ARG A 189 2.00 12.44 -5.09
CA ARG A 189 1.66 13.66 -4.37
C ARG A 189 1.20 14.75 -5.34
N ASP A 190 1.93 14.92 -6.45
CA ASP A 190 1.62 15.90 -7.49
C ASP A 190 0.36 15.49 -8.28
N GLU A 191 0.24 14.21 -8.60
CA GLU A 191 -0.89 13.64 -9.35
C GLU A 191 -2.16 13.43 -8.49
N GLY A 192 -2.10 13.69 -7.18
CA GLY A 192 -3.23 13.53 -6.26
C GLY A 192 -3.70 12.08 -6.12
N MET A 193 -2.77 11.13 -6.08
CA MET A 193 -3.00 9.68 -6.04
C MET A 193 -2.72 9.07 -4.66
N ALA A 194 -3.34 7.93 -4.38
CA ALA A 194 -3.04 7.10 -3.21
C ALA A 194 -1.84 6.17 -3.46
N LEU A 195 -1.36 5.56 -2.37
CA LEU A 195 -0.30 4.56 -2.36
C LEU A 195 -0.83 3.24 -1.78
N ALA A 196 -0.70 2.15 -2.53
CA ALA A 196 -1.04 0.80 -2.10
C ALA A 196 0.22 -0.10 -2.10
N PRO A 197 1.14 0.06 -1.13
CA PRO A 197 2.41 -0.65 -1.19
C PRO A 197 2.25 -2.14 -0.90
N TRP A 198 2.79 -2.97 -1.78
CA TRP A 198 2.98 -4.39 -1.51
C TRP A 198 4.36 -4.63 -0.88
N GLY A 199 4.48 -5.70 -0.10
CA GLY A 199 5.75 -6.07 0.54
C GLY A 199 6.14 -5.22 1.75
N ALA A 200 5.25 -4.38 2.27
CA ALA A 200 5.50 -3.53 3.46
C ALA A 200 6.03 -4.30 4.68
N LEU A 201 5.62 -5.57 4.84
CA LEU A 201 6.08 -6.47 5.90
C LEU A 201 7.36 -7.25 5.55
N GLY A 202 8.13 -6.76 4.57
CA GLY A 202 9.36 -7.41 4.09
C GLY A 202 9.12 -8.75 3.40
N GLY A 203 7.91 -9.00 2.87
CA GLY A 203 7.56 -10.30 2.27
C GLY A 203 7.61 -11.49 3.23
N GLY A 204 7.60 -11.25 4.55
CA GLY A 204 7.81 -12.27 5.58
C GLY A 204 9.28 -12.50 5.94
N ALA A 205 10.19 -11.63 5.48
CA ALA A 205 11.63 -11.70 5.76
C ALA A 205 12.05 -10.93 7.03
N PHE A 206 11.21 -10.05 7.58
CA PHE A 206 11.48 -9.38 8.85
C PHE A 206 11.26 -10.35 10.02
N LYS A 207 12.24 -11.22 10.25
CA LYS A 207 12.22 -12.27 11.27
C LYS A 207 13.53 -12.34 12.02
N THR A 208 13.43 -12.49 13.33
CA THR A 208 14.57 -12.80 14.20
C THR A 208 15.16 -14.17 13.89
N GLU A 209 16.40 -14.43 14.32
CA GLU A 209 17.03 -15.75 14.17
C GLU A 209 16.21 -16.87 14.86
N ASP A 210 15.62 -16.57 16.02
CA ASP A 210 14.75 -17.50 16.75
C ASP A 210 13.49 -17.87 15.97
N GLU A 211 12.90 -16.92 15.24
CA GLU A 211 11.73 -17.16 14.40
C GLU A 211 12.10 -17.91 13.11
N LYS A 212 13.30 -17.69 12.56
CA LYS A 212 13.80 -18.46 11.42
C LYS A 212 14.03 -19.93 11.79
N ALA A 213 14.57 -20.19 12.97
CA ALA A 213 14.80 -21.55 13.47
C ALA A 213 13.52 -22.39 13.56
N LYS A 214 12.35 -21.74 13.68
CA LYS A 214 11.03 -22.40 13.69
C LYS A 214 10.52 -22.80 12.30
N GLY A 215 11.16 -22.36 11.21
CA GLY A 215 10.84 -22.80 9.85
C GLY A 215 9.49 -22.35 9.28
N GLU A 216 8.73 -21.49 9.96
CA GLU A 216 7.42 -21.02 9.50
C GLU A 216 7.58 -19.83 8.52
N GLY A 217 7.06 -19.89 7.28
CA GLY A 217 7.13 -18.73 6.37
C GLY A 217 6.86 -18.99 4.89
N ARG A 218 7.09 -17.97 4.05
CA ARG A 218 7.18 -18.09 2.59
C ARG A 218 8.63 -18.46 2.25
N ASN A 219 8.84 -19.45 1.38
CA ASN A 219 10.18 -19.95 1.02
C ASN A 219 10.76 -19.29 -0.24
N MET A 220 10.33 -18.06 -0.55
CA MET A 220 10.58 -17.47 -1.86
C MET A 220 12.04 -17.06 -2.07
N ARG A 221 12.71 -16.46 -1.07
CA ARG A 221 14.11 -15.99 -1.17
C ARG A 221 14.80 -15.92 0.20
N PRO A 222 16.13 -16.12 0.26
CA PRO A 222 16.92 -15.78 1.44
C PRO A 222 16.75 -14.29 1.81
N GLN A 223 16.82 -13.99 3.09
CA GLN A 223 16.79 -12.61 3.59
C GLN A 223 18.01 -11.84 3.05
N SER A 224 17.80 -10.62 2.55
CA SER A 224 18.88 -9.72 2.12
C SER A 224 19.61 -9.08 3.30
N ASP A 225 20.78 -8.47 3.06
CA ASP A 225 21.50 -7.69 4.08
C ASP A 225 20.67 -6.52 4.59
N ASN A 226 19.99 -5.80 3.69
CA ASN A 226 19.09 -4.70 4.07
C ASN A 226 17.98 -5.19 5.00
N GLN A 227 17.36 -6.33 4.67
CA GLN A 227 16.32 -6.90 5.52
C GLN A 227 16.86 -7.33 6.88
N ARG A 228 18.08 -7.87 6.96
CA ARG A 228 18.73 -8.19 8.24
C ARG A 228 18.94 -6.94 9.09
N ALA A 229 19.54 -5.90 8.51
CA ALA A 229 19.84 -4.64 9.21
C ALA A 229 18.56 -3.98 9.74
N VAL A 230 17.52 -3.88 8.90
CA VAL A 230 16.22 -3.33 9.29
C VAL A 230 15.56 -4.18 10.37
N THR A 231 15.65 -5.51 10.29
CA THR A 231 15.03 -6.41 11.29
C THR A 231 15.56 -6.15 12.70
N VAL A 232 16.87 -5.86 12.84
CA VAL A 232 17.47 -5.55 14.16
C VAL A 232 16.82 -4.31 14.77
N VAL A 233 16.64 -3.25 13.97
CA VAL A 233 16.02 -2.00 14.44
C VAL A 233 14.53 -2.20 14.74
N LEU A 234 13.80 -2.88 13.84
CA LEU A 234 12.38 -3.16 14.03
C LEU A 234 12.12 -4.04 15.26
N ASP A 235 12.94 -5.05 15.52
CA ASP A 235 12.83 -5.92 16.71
C ASP A 235 13.04 -5.12 18.00
N ARG A 236 14.06 -4.27 18.05
CA ARG A 236 14.31 -3.40 19.20
C ARG A 236 13.13 -2.47 19.48
N LEU A 237 12.59 -1.81 18.45
CA LEU A 237 11.43 -0.92 18.56
C LEU A 237 10.15 -1.69 18.93
N ALA A 238 9.97 -2.88 18.37
CA ALA A 238 8.82 -3.74 18.68
C ALA A 238 8.83 -4.16 20.16
N LYS A 239 9.98 -4.57 20.69
CA LYS A 239 10.18 -4.88 22.12
C LYS A 239 9.90 -3.66 23.01
N ALA A 240 10.43 -2.49 22.63
CA ALA A 240 10.22 -1.25 23.39
C ALA A 240 8.75 -0.83 23.46
N LYS A 241 7.97 -1.09 22.40
CA LYS A 241 6.54 -0.75 22.32
C LYS A 241 5.60 -1.91 22.68
N GLY A 242 6.12 -3.08 23.05
CA GLY A 242 5.31 -4.25 23.36
C GLY A 242 4.44 -4.74 22.20
N THR A 243 4.96 -4.66 20.97
CA THR A 243 4.23 -5.01 19.73
C THR A 243 5.03 -5.98 18.86
N LEU A 244 4.52 -6.30 17.66
CA LEU A 244 5.18 -7.18 16.69
C LEU A 244 6.10 -6.40 15.76
N ILE A 245 7.17 -7.04 15.28
CA ILE A 245 8.09 -6.49 14.25
C ILE A 245 7.31 -6.02 13.02
N THR A 246 6.35 -6.83 12.57
CA THR A 246 5.49 -6.53 11.43
C THR A 246 4.59 -5.32 11.68
N SER A 247 4.17 -5.08 12.93
CA SER A 247 3.37 -3.90 13.29
C SER A 247 4.20 -2.62 13.20
N VAL A 248 5.46 -2.64 13.63
CA VAL A 248 6.38 -1.50 13.45
C VAL A 248 6.66 -1.25 11.97
N ALA A 249 6.91 -2.30 11.18
CA ALA A 249 7.13 -2.19 9.73
C ALA A 249 5.93 -1.58 8.99
N LEU A 250 4.72 -1.98 9.37
CA LEU A 250 3.48 -1.46 8.79
C LEU A 250 3.26 0.01 9.18
N ALA A 251 3.48 0.34 10.46
CA ALA A 251 3.39 1.72 10.94
C ALA A 251 4.40 2.62 10.22
N TYR A 252 5.63 2.16 9.98
CA TYR A 252 6.66 2.91 9.26
C TYR A 252 6.15 3.44 7.91
N VAL A 253 5.66 2.56 7.01
CA VAL A 253 5.19 3.02 5.69
C VAL A 253 3.99 3.96 5.79
N MET A 254 3.10 3.75 6.76
CA MET A 254 1.93 4.63 6.97
C MET A 254 2.30 6.01 7.54
N HIS A 255 3.43 6.16 8.23
CA HIS A 255 3.91 7.45 8.75
C HIS A 255 4.77 8.22 7.74
N LYS A 256 5.12 7.61 6.61
CA LYS A 256 6.03 8.21 5.63
C LYS A 256 5.35 9.10 4.58
N ALA A 257 4.06 8.88 4.33
CA ALA A 257 3.26 9.66 3.38
C ALA A 257 1.75 9.60 3.72
N PRO A 258 0.94 10.61 3.32
CA PRO A 258 -0.52 10.50 3.38
C PRO A 258 -1.05 9.53 2.32
N TYR A 259 -2.32 9.12 2.45
CA TYR A 259 -3.02 8.25 1.50
C TYR A 259 -2.33 6.89 1.25
N VAL A 260 -1.68 6.33 2.28
CA VAL A 260 -1.04 5.01 2.24
C VAL A 260 -1.98 3.93 2.76
N PHE A 261 -2.17 2.88 1.95
CA PHE A 261 -3.02 1.71 2.19
C PHE A 261 -2.23 0.43 1.94
N PRO A 262 -1.37 0.00 2.89
CA PRO A 262 -0.51 -1.13 2.65
C PRO A 262 -1.29 -2.41 2.38
N ILE A 263 -0.82 -3.18 1.41
CA ILE A 263 -1.37 -4.49 1.08
C ILE A 263 -0.79 -5.51 2.05
N VAL A 264 -1.65 -6.02 2.93
CA VAL A 264 -1.31 -7.02 3.93
C VAL A 264 -1.85 -8.38 3.50
N GLY A 265 -0.99 -9.40 3.55
CA GLY A 265 -1.37 -10.79 3.30
C GLY A 265 -1.15 -11.64 4.54
N GLY A 266 -1.83 -12.79 4.61
CA GLY A 266 -1.71 -13.69 5.74
C GLY A 266 -2.34 -15.05 5.45
N ARG A 267 -1.82 -16.10 6.11
CA ARG A 267 -2.33 -17.47 6.01
C ARG A 267 -3.06 -17.92 7.29
N LYS A 268 -3.21 -17.01 8.25
CA LYS A 268 -3.81 -17.23 9.56
C LYS A 268 -4.54 -15.95 9.98
N VAL A 269 -5.71 -16.09 10.61
CA VAL A 269 -6.46 -14.94 11.17
C VAL A 269 -5.62 -14.13 12.17
N SER A 270 -4.75 -14.80 12.94
CA SER A 270 -3.86 -14.13 13.90
C SER A 270 -2.89 -13.12 13.26
N HIS A 271 -2.46 -13.34 12.01
CA HIS A 271 -1.62 -12.37 11.31
C HIS A 271 -2.40 -11.08 11.04
N LEU A 272 -3.67 -11.20 10.64
CA LEU A 272 -4.52 -10.07 10.35
C LEU A 272 -4.83 -9.26 11.62
N LYS A 273 -5.02 -9.92 12.77
CA LYS A 273 -5.13 -9.26 14.07
C LYS A 273 -3.93 -8.34 14.36
N GLY A 274 -2.71 -8.87 14.22
CA GLY A 274 -1.48 -8.08 14.44
C GLY A 274 -1.32 -6.90 13.47
N ASN A 275 -1.81 -7.05 12.23
CA ASN A 275 -1.85 -5.96 11.25
C ASN A 275 -2.86 -4.86 11.64
N ILE A 276 -4.03 -5.24 12.14
CA ILE A 276 -5.04 -4.28 12.62
C ILE A 276 -4.52 -3.52 13.85
N ASP A 277 -3.87 -4.21 14.78
CA ASP A 277 -3.30 -3.58 15.98
C ASP A 277 -2.26 -2.50 15.63
N ALA A 278 -1.50 -2.70 14.54
CA ALA A 278 -0.52 -1.74 14.03
C ALA A 278 -1.12 -0.39 13.61
N LEU A 279 -2.42 -0.31 13.32
CA LEU A 279 -3.10 0.95 12.96
C LEU A 279 -3.17 1.95 14.13
N THR A 280 -2.93 1.48 15.34
CA THR A 280 -2.90 2.30 16.56
C THR A 280 -1.49 2.70 16.98
N LEU A 281 -0.46 2.18 16.29
CA LEU A 281 0.93 2.37 16.65
C LEU A 281 1.48 3.69 16.11
N GLU A 282 1.90 4.59 16.99
CA GLU A 282 2.57 5.84 16.64
C GLU A 282 4.10 5.69 16.70
N LEU A 283 4.76 6.13 15.63
CA LEU A 283 6.22 6.23 15.55
C LEU A 283 6.65 7.69 15.62
N SER A 284 7.64 7.99 16.45
CA SER A 284 8.26 9.31 16.51
C SER A 284 9.14 9.55 15.27
N LYS A 285 9.46 10.83 15.00
CA LYS A 285 10.38 11.17 13.90
C LYS A 285 11.76 10.54 14.07
N ASP A 286 12.23 10.41 15.31
CA ASP A 286 13.53 9.81 15.59
C ASP A 286 13.50 8.29 15.40
N GLU A 287 12.39 7.63 15.74
CA GLU A 287 12.20 6.19 15.46
C GLU A 287 12.13 5.93 13.95
N ILE A 288 11.47 6.79 13.18
CA ILE A 288 11.46 6.70 11.71
C ILE A 288 12.88 6.84 11.15
N ARG A 289 13.63 7.86 11.58
CA ARG A 289 15.03 8.07 11.15
C ARG A 289 15.92 6.89 11.51
N GLU A 290 15.73 6.31 12.69
CA GLU A 290 16.51 5.14 13.10
C GLU A 290 16.26 3.93 12.18
N ILE A 291 15.00 3.69 11.79
CA ILE A 291 14.66 2.65 10.81
C ILE A 291 15.32 2.94 9.47
N GLU A 292 15.29 4.20 9.02
CA GLU A 292 15.87 4.63 7.76
C GLU A 292 17.40 4.53 7.73
N ASP A 293 18.07 4.82 8.83
CA ASP A 293 19.53 4.79 8.96
C ASP A 293 20.09 3.36 9.02
N ALA A 294 19.24 2.35 9.23
CA ALA A 294 19.64 0.95 9.17
C ALA A 294 20.18 0.53 7.79
N VAL A 295 19.76 1.21 6.73
CA VAL A 295 20.15 0.91 5.35
C VAL A 295 20.52 2.20 4.63
N PRO A 296 21.73 2.30 4.04
CA PRO A 296 22.08 3.44 3.20
C PRO A 296 21.06 3.64 2.08
N PHE A 297 20.62 4.88 1.88
CA PHE A 297 19.70 5.24 0.80
C PHE A 297 20.38 6.27 -0.10
N ASP A 298 20.58 5.89 -1.36
CA ASP A 298 21.01 6.81 -2.42
C ASP A 298 19.76 7.37 -3.11
N VAL A 299 19.48 8.66 -2.95
CA VAL A 299 18.32 9.28 -3.61
C VAL A 299 18.53 9.46 -5.13
N GLY A 300 19.79 9.43 -5.60
CA GLY A 300 20.16 9.59 -7.01
C GLY A 300 20.11 11.05 -7.51
N PHE A 301 20.80 11.31 -8.62
CA PHE A 301 20.74 12.60 -9.33
C PHE A 301 19.43 12.74 -10.12
N PRO A 302 18.78 13.93 -10.18
CA PRO A 302 19.22 15.23 -9.65
C PRO A 302 18.82 15.51 -8.19
N SER A 303 18.06 14.63 -7.54
CA SER A 303 17.60 14.84 -6.16
C SER A 303 18.75 15.02 -5.17
N SER A 304 19.84 14.27 -5.32
CA SER A 304 21.05 14.44 -4.49
C SER A 304 21.69 15.82 -4.68
N MET A 305 21.72 16.34 -5.91
CA MET A 305 22.22 17.69 -6.20
C MET A 305 21.33 18.77 -5.57
N LEU A 306 20.01 18.61 -5.66
CA LEU A 306 19.05 19.58 -5.14
C LEU A 306 18.99 19.59 -3.62
N PHE A 307 18.91 18.43 -2.99
CA PHE A 307 18.63 18.32 -1.56
C PHE A 307 19.86 18.04 -0.71
N GLU A 308 20.86 17.32 -1.20
CA GLU A 308 22.06 17.00 -0.39
C GLU A 308 23.21 17.96 -0.66
N PHE A 309 23.22 18.62 -1.82
CA PHE A 309 24.14 19.68 -2.28
C PHE A 309 25.53 19.65 -1.61
N PHE A 310 26.45 18.86 -2.18
CA PHE A 310 27.81 18.63 -1.64
C PHE A 310 27.85 18.12 -0.18
N GLY A 311 26.84 17.34 0.22
CA GLY A 311 26.80 16.68 1.53
C GLY A 311 26.45 17.61 2.70
N GLN A 312 25.80 18.75 2.44
CA GLN A 312 25.35 19.67 3.48
C GLN A 312 24.27 19.08 4.38
N GLN A 313 23.49 18.14 3.86
CA GLN A 313 22.45 17.40 4.59
C GLN A 313 22.15 16.08 3.88
N LYS A 314 21.44 15.18 4.57
CA LYS A 314 20.97 13.89 4.01
C LYS A 314 19.51 14.03 3.60
N TRP A 315 19.15 13.52 2.42
CA TRP A 315 17.79 13.57 1.93
C TRP A 315 16.80 12.79 2.81
N HIS A 316 15.58 13.31 2.96
CA HIS A 316 14.44 12.56 3.50
C HIS A 316 13.13 12.96 2.80
N SER A 317 12.14 12.06 2.77
CA SER A 317 10.90 12.21 2.00
C SER A 317 9.99 13.39 2.42
N GLU A 318 10.18 13.92 3.62
CA GLU A 318 9.48 15.12 4.12
C GLU A 318 10.08 16.45 3.60
N MET A 319 11.25 16.42 2.95
CA MET A 319 11.89 17.65 2.45
C MET A 319 11.03 18.38 1.43
N SER A 320 11.11 19.71 1.46
CA SER A 320 10.38 20.63 0.60
C SER A 320 11.33 21.61 -0.09
N THR A 321 10.80 22.54 -0.88
CA THR A 321 11.57 23.64 -1.47
C THR A 321 12.36 24.42 -0.41
N PHE A 322 11.82 24.53 0.82
CA PHE A 322 12.51 25.16 1.93
C PHE A 322 13.85 24.49 2.21
N ASP A 323 14.00 23.20 1.97
CA ASP A 323 15.19 22.43 2.33
C ASP A 323 16.30 22.51 1.27
N ILE A 324 16.01 22.94 0.04
CA ILE A 324 16.98 23.00 -1.07
C ILE A 324 18.04 24.08 -0.81
N PRO A 325 19.33 23.73 -0.62
CA PRO A 325 20.35 24.72 -0.21
C PRO A 325 20.56 25.86 -1.22
N LEU A 326 20.48 25.58 -2.51
CA LEU A 326 20.57 26.60 -3.57
C LEU A 326 19.36 27.55 -3.60
N VAL A 327 18.20 27.10 -3.13
CA VAL A 327 17.01 27.95 -3.03
C VAL A 327 17.11 28.82 -1.78
N LYS A 328 17.58 28.27 -0.65
CA LYS A 328 17.89 29.03 0.58
C LYS A 328 18.89 30.15 0.33
N SER A 329 19.88 29.94 -0.53
CA SER A 329 20.88 30.98 -0.85
C SER A 329 20.33 32.12 -1.72
N ALA A 330 19.21 31.90 -2.40
CA ALA A 330 18.57 32.89 -3.25
C ALA A 330 17.63 33.85 -2.50
N GLY A 331 17.23 33.53 -1.26
CA GLY A 331 16.42 34.41 -0.43
C GLY A 331 15.73 33.72 0.76
N TYR A 332 15.08 34.52 1.61
CA TYR A 332 14.21 34.02 2.68
C TYR A 332 12.83 33.70 2.12
N LEU A 333 12.42 32.44 2.22
CA LEU A 333 11.20 31.93 1.61
C LEU A 333 10.34 31.22 2.65
N ASP A 334 9.05 31.50 2.62
CA ASP A 334 8.03 30.69 3.27
C ASP A 334 7.47 29.69 2.25
N THR A 335 7.30 28.43 2.66
CA THR A 335 6.76 27.37 1.79
C THR A 335 5.63 26.63 2.46
N VAL A 336 4.63 26.23 1.69
CA VAL A 336 3.58 25.33 2.17
C VAL A 336 4.18 23.96 2.45
N GLN A 337 3.96 23.46 3.67
CA GLN A 337 4.40 22.12 4.04
C GLN A 337 3.57 21.05 3.35
N HIS A 338 4.19 19.89 3.11
CA HIS A 338 3.47 18.73 2.58
C HIS A 338 2.33 18.32 3.51
N VAL A 339 1.24 17.82 2.90
CA VAL A 339 0.16 17.17 3.64
C VAL A 339 0.73 16.02 4.46
N GLN A 340 0.43 16.01 5.74
CA GLN A 340 0.97 15.03 6.69
C GLN A 340 0.12 13.76 6.72
N PRO A 341 0.72 12.59 7.04
CA PRO A 341 -0.03 11.36 7.26
C PRO A 341 -1.05 11.49 8.39
N ILE A 342 -2.09 10.65 8.33
CA ILE A 342 -3.09 10.57 9.40
C ILE A 342 -2.43 9.97 10.63
N LYS A 343 -2.46 10.71 11.75
CA LYS A 343 -1.99 10.19 13.03
C LYS A 343 -2.81 8.94 13.44
N PRO A 344 -2.15 7.90 13.98
CA PRO A 344 -2.83 6.74 14.52
C PRO A 344 -3.91 7.13 15.53
N ARG A 345 -5.05 6.46 15.46
CA ARG A 345 -6.12 6.67 16.44
C ARG A 345 -5.78 5.91 17.71
N LYS A 346 -5.98 6.56 18.85
CA LYS A 346 -6.10 5.88 20.14
C LYS A 346 -7.53 5.35 20.22
N ILE A 347 -7.69 4.03 20.24
CA ILE A 347 -9.00 3.42 20.50
C ILE A 347 -9.20 3.46 22.01
N GLU A 348 -10.27 4.11 22.46
CA GLU A 348 -10.67 4.16 23.87
C GLU A 348 -11.40 2.89 24.32
#